data_AF-A0A2W5K0N5-F1
#
_entry.id   AF-A0A2W5K0N5-F1
#
_cell.length_a   1.000
_cell.length_b   1.000
_cell.length_c   1.000
_cell.angle_alpha   90.00
_cell.angle_beta   90.00
_cell.angle_gamma   90.00
#
_symmetry.space_group_name_H-M   'P 1'
#
loop_
_entity.id
_entity.type
_entity.pdbx_description
1 polymer ?
#
loop_
_entity_poly.entity_id
_entity_poly.type
_entity_poly.pdbx_seq_one_letter_code
_entity_poly.pdbx_strand_id
1 'polypeptide(L)'
;MLLSHVYIVDNYRSVMNYVKLINAAVADLQDRGVRAVEAFGRLGNAGSYAQDADPTSALDHICIPTQDVLSACGFKEIVPHPRVSRWRMDINKRNLWKKSVKAALDQRYVDRMIELITYGAPSSPLAGSFSE
;
A
#
# COMPACT_ATOMS: atom_id res chain seq x y z
N MET A 1 -0.31 -0.85 -14.51
CA MET A 1 1.14 -0.70 -14.20
C MET A 1 1.75 -2.10 -14.13
N LEU A 2 3.03 -2.26 -14.47
CA LEU A 2 3.73 -3.54 -14.39
C LEU A 2 4.70 -3.55 -13.20
N LEU A 3 4.55 -4.51 -12.29
CA LEU A 3 5.52 -4.83 -11.26
C LEU A 3 6.47 -5.89 -11.82
N SER A 4 7.66 -5.46 -12.25
CA SER A 4 8.65 -6.34 -12.85
C SER A 4 9.52 -7.05 -11.81
N HIS A 5 9.97 -6.33 -10.78
CA HIS A 5 10.94 -6.81 -9.81
C HIS A 5 10.64 -6.32 -8.39
N VAL A 6 10.79 -7.22 -7.42
CA VAL A 6 10.77 -6.94 -5.98
C VAL A 6 11.90 -7.72 -5.33
N TYR A 7 12.80 -7.02 -4.66
CA TYR A 7 13.94 -7.62 -3.99
C TYR A 7 13.94 -7.26 -2.51
N ILE A 8 14.15 -8.26 -1.67
CA ILE A 8 14.38 -8.11 -0.24
C ILE A 8 15.72 -8.79 0.06
N VAL A 9 16.62 -8.04 0.70
CA VAL A 9 17.92 -8.55 1.16
C VAL A 9 17.75 -9.77 2.05
N ASP A 10 18.67 -10.72 1.95
CA ASP A 10 18.53 -12.08 2.47
C ASP A 10 18.16 -12.15 3.97
N ASN A 11 18.77 -11.28 4.80
CA ASN A 11 18.51 -11.20 6.23
C ASN A 11 17.06 -10.84 6.61
N TYR A 12 16.27 -10.34 5.65
CA TYR A 12 14.89 -9.92 5.85
C TYR A 12 13.91 -10.68 4.96
N ARG A 13 14.34 -11.74 4.27
CA ARG A 13 13.44 -12.53 3.43
C ARG A 13 12.41 -13.26 4.28
N SER A 14 11.16 -12.88 4.09
CA SER A 14 10.00 -13.62 4.57
C SER A 14 8.81 -13.30 3.67
N VAL A 15 7.89 -14.26 3.50
CA VAL A 15 6.62 -14.04 2.76
C VAL A 15 5.97 -12.72 3.20
N MET A 16 5.90 -12.51 4.51
CA MET A 16 5.23 -11.36 5.10
C MET A 16 5.91 -10.03 4.76
N ASN A 17 7.23 -9.99 4.64
CA ASN A 17 7.94 -8.77 4.24
C ASN A 17 7.70 -8.44 2.76
N TYR A 18 7.63 -9.44 1.89
CA TYR A 18 7.20 -9.24 0.50
C TYR A 18 5.77 -8.71 0.42
N VAL A 19 4.84 -9.32 1.16
CA VAL A 19 3.44 -8.90 1.20
C VAL A 19 3.31 -7.45 1.68
N LYS A 20 4.02 -7.07 2.75
CA LYS A 20 4.04 -5.69 3.27
C LYS A 20 4.52 -4.70 2.21
N LEU A 21 5.64 -5.00 1.54
CA LEU A 21 6.23 -4.12 0.54
C LEU A 21 5.31 -3.95 -0.68
N ILE A 22 4.78 -5.06 -1.20
CA ILE A 22 3.87 -5.05 -2.35
C ILE A 22 2.58 -4.30 -2.00
N ASN A 23 1.98 -4.54 -0.84
CA ASN A 23 0.76 -3.85 -0.42
C ASN A 23 0.97 -2.35 -0.22
N ALA A 24 2.11 -1.94 0.33
CA ALA A 24 2.45 -0.51 0.46
C ALA A 24 2.58 0.16 -0.91
N ALA A 25 3.29 -0.48 -1.86
CA ALA A 25 3.38 0.02 -3.23
C ALA A 25 2.01 0.09 -3.91
N VAL A 26 1.19 -0.96 -3.78
CA VAL A 26 -0.18 -0.99 -4.31
C VAL A 26 -1.04 0.14 -3.74
N ALA A 27 -0.94 0.44 -2.45
CA ALA A 27 -1.66 1.54 -1.82
C ALA A 27 -1.27 2.90 -2.42
N ASP A 28 0.03 3.17 -2.60
CA ASP A 28 0.50 4.39 -3.26
C ASP A 28 -0.02 4.49 -4.71
N LEU A 29 -0.04 3.38 -5.46
CA LEU A 29 -0.60 3.35 -6.81
C LEU A 29 -2.11 3.56 -6.85
N GLN A 30 -2.81 3.05 -5.84
CA GLN A 30 -4.25 3.27 -5.69
C GLN A 30 -4.55 4.75 -5.51
N ASP A 31 -3.76 5.46 -4.69
CA ASP A 31 -3.90 6.89 -4.46
C ASP A 31 -3.58 7.72 -5.72
N ARG A 32 -2.68 7.22 -6.57
CA ARG A 32 -2.39 7.77 -7.91
C ARG A 32 -3.44 7.42 -8.98
N GLY A 33 -4.50 6.69 -8.61
CA GLY A 33 -5.61 6.36 -9.51
C GLY A 33 -5.37 5.17 -10.45
N VAL A 34 -4.32 4.38 -10.22
CA VAL A 34 -4.05 3.14 -10.98
C VAL A 34 -5.18 2.14 -10.75
N ARG A 35 -5.70 1.56 -11.84
CA ARG A 35 -6.85 0.63 -11.81
C ARG A 35 -6.46 -0.83 -11.68
N ALA A 36 -5.25 -1.18 -12.12
CA ALA A 36 -4.77 -2.54 -12.07
C ALA A 36 -3.23 -2.58 -12.08
N VAL A 37 -2.71 -3.58 -11.39
CA VAL A 37 -1.29 -3.92 -11.37
C VAL A 37 -1.14 -5.31 -11.97
N GLU A 38 -0.24 -5.44 -12.94
CA GLU A 38 0.16 -6.72 -13.49
C GLU A 38 1.56 -7.06 -12.97
N ALA A 39 1.82 -8.33 -12.74
CA ALA A 39 3.10 -8.83 -12.25
C ALA A 39 3.45 -10.15 -12.95
N PHE A 40 4.74 -10.46 -13.00
CA PHE A 40 5.19 -11.80 -13.35
C PHE A 40 5.47 -12.59 -12.08
N GLY A 41 5.01 -13.84 -12.05
CA GLY A 41 5.14 -14.72 -10.90
C GLY A 41 5.81 -16.02 -11.27
N ARG A 42 6.79 -16.46 -10.48
CA ARG A 42 7.41 -17.78 -10.66
C ARG A 42 6.64 -18.84 -9.88
N LEU A 43 6.63 -20.06 -10.40
CA LEU A 43 6.20 -21.24 -9.65
C LEU A 43 7.10 -21.44 -8.41
N GLY A 44 6.54 -21.93 -7.32
CA GLY A 44 7.28 -22.15 -6.06
C GLY A 44 6.75 -21.33 -4.89
N ASN A 45 7.47 -21.37 -3.79
CA ASN A 45 7.11 -20.70 -2.54
C ASN A 45 8.22 -19.73 -2.11
N ALA A 46 7.93 -18.79 -1.22
CA ALA A 46 8.93 -17.82 -0.78
C ALA A 46 10.14 -18.45 -0.04
N GLY A 47 10.05 -19.72 0.38
CA GLY A 47 11.19 -20.47 0.89
C GLY A 47 12.18 -20.89 -0.20
N SER A 48 11.74 -20.94 -1.46
CA SER A 48 12.53 -21.41 -2.60
C SER A 48 13.39 -20.33 -3.26
N TYR A 49 13.34 -19.06 -2.78
CA TYR A 49 14.23 -18.00 -3.24
C TYR A 49 15.72 -18.32 -3.07
N ALA A 50 16.07 -19.23 -2.14
CA ALA A 50 17.44 -19.65 -1.87
C ALA A 50 17.89 -20.90 -2.66
N GLN A 51 16.95 -21.72 -3.16
CA GLN A 51 17.26 -23.00 -3.84
C GLN A 51 17.16 -22.91 -5.36
N ASP A 52 16.35 -21.98 -5.88
CA ASP A 52 16.07 -21.85 -7.31
C ASP A 52 16.91 -20.75 -7.99
N ALA A 53 18.09 -20.43 -7.44
CA ALA A 53 19.04 -19.49 -8.03
C ALA A 53 20.13 -20.31 -8.76
N ASP A 54 19.89 -20.68 -10.02
CA ASP A 54 20.92 -20.99 -11.00
C ASP A 54 21.90 -19.79 -11.11
N PRO A 55 23.13 -19.92 -10.60
CA PRO A 55 24.12 -18.86 -10.61
C PRO A 55 24.59 -18.47 -12.02
N THR A 56 24.23 -19.27 -13.04
CA THR A 56 24.63 -19.10 -14.44
C THR A 56 23.63 -18.31 -15.27
N SER A 57 22.41 -18.10 -14.77
CA SER A 57 21.35 -17.40 -15.46
C SER A 57 21.26 -15.96 -14.98
N ALA A 58 21.62 -15.00 -15.84
CA ALA A 58 21.45 -13.57 -15.57
C ALA A 58 19.97 -13.14 -15.37
N LEU A 59 19.03 -14.07 -15.62
CA LEU A 59 17.59 -13.92 -15.46
C LEU A 59 17.07 -14.51 -14.15
N ASP A 60 17.95 -14.97 -13.26
CA ASP A 60 17.55 -15.64 -12.03
C ASP A 60 16.87 -14.72 -11.03
N HIS A 61 15.56 -14.57 -11.26
CA HIS A 61 14.40 -14.90 -10.44
C HIS A 61 14.38 -14.59 -8.93
N ILE A 62 15.48 -14.20 -8.31
CA ILE A 62 15.54 -13.74 -6.92
C ILE A 62 14.64 -12.50 -6.72
N CYS A 63 14.46 -11.72 -7.79
CA CYS A 63 13.67 -10.50 -7.82
C CYS A 63 12.25 -10.69 -8.37
N ILE A 64 11.88 -11.89 -8.83
CA ILE A 64 10.52 -12.17 -9.33
C ILE A 64 9.74 -12.82 -8.19
N PRO A 65 8.62 -12.24 -7.74
CA PRO A 65 7.87 -12.80 -6.64
C PRO A 65 7.31 -14.18 -7.00
N THR A 66 7.27 -15.06 -6.01
CA THR A 66 6.70 -16.41 -6.11
C THR A 66 5.17 -16.36 -6.09
N GLN A 67 4.56 -17.44 -6.58
CA GLN A 67 3.12 -17.60 -6.66
C GLN A 67 2.41 -17.41 -5.30
N ASP A 68 2.96 -17.93 -4.22
CA ASP A 68 2.41 -17.79 -2.86
C ASP A 68 2.39 -16.33 -2.38
N VAL A 69 3.44 -15.56 -2.67
CA VAL A 69 3.50 -14.13 -2.35
C VAL A 69 2.45 -13.34 -3.14
N LEU A 70 2.36 -13.57 -4.45
CA LEU A 70 1.39 -12.86 -5.29
C LEU A 70 -0.06 -13.20 -4.92
N SER A 71 -0.35 -14.47 -4.69
CA SER A 71 -1.67 -14.92 -4.24
C SER A 71 -2.01 -14.38 -2.85
N ALA A 72 -1.06 -14.32 -1.91
CA ALA A 72 -1.24 -13.68 -0.59
C ALA A 72 -1.52 -12.16 -0.69
N CYS A 73 -0.99 -11.49 -1.72
CA CYS A 73 -1.29 -10.09 -2.00
C CYS A 73 -2.63 -9.88 -2.74
N GLY A 74 -3.34 -10.95 -3.11
CA GLY A 74 -4.62 -10.87 -3.82
C GLY A 74 -4.51 -10.74 -5.35
N PHE A 75 -3.34 -11.01 -5.93
CA PHE A 75 -3.22 -11.15 -7.38
C PHE A 75 -3.88 -12.44 -7.86
N LYS A 76 -4.38 -12.42 -9.09
CA LYS A 76 -4.94 -13.58 -9.79
C LYS A 76 -4.10 -13.89 -11.02
N GLU A 77 -3.84 -15.16 -11.25
CA GLU A 77 -3.21 -15.61 -12.48
C GLU A 77 -4.16 -15.38 -13.66
N ILE A 78 -3.67 -14.74 -14.72
CA ILE A 78 -4.43 -14.49 -15.96
C ILE A 78 -3.88 -15.31 -17.11
N VAL A 79 -2.56 -15.48 -17.17
CA VAL A 79 -1.91 -16.30 -18.21
C VAL A 79 -0.91 -17.23 -17.53
N PRO A 80 -1.22 -18.55 -17.45
CA PRO A 80 -0.27 -19.54 -16.97
C PRO A 80 0.92 -19.65 -17.93
N HIS A 81 2.13 -19.77 -17.39
CA HIS A 81 3.34 -19.98 -18.19
C HIS A 81 4.38 -20.82 -17.43
N PRO A 82 5.12 -21.75 -18.08
CA PRO A 82 5.99 -22.71 -17.39
C PRO A 82 7.12 -22.12 -16.54
N ARG A 83 7.63 -20.93 -16.91
CA ARG A 83 8.67 -20.21 -16.15
C ARG A 83 8.09 -19.10 -15.28
N VAL A 84 7.44 -18.13 -15.91
CA VAL A 84 6.88 -16.94 -15.28
C VAL A 84 5.44 -16.70 -15.73
N SER A 85 4.48 -17.06 -14.90
CA SER A 85 3.06 -16.77 -15.14
C SER A 85 2.79 -15.28 -15.06
N ARG A 86 1.79 -14.79 -15.80
CA ARG A 86 1.30 -13.40 -15.68
C ARG A 86 0.13 -13.35 -14.69
N TRP A 87 0.28 -12.46 -13.72
CA TRP A 87 -0.67 -12.20 -12.66
C TRP A 87 -1.20 -10.78 -12.75
N ARG A 88 -2.41 -10.56 -12.25
CA ARG A 88 -3.04 -9.24 -12.19
C ARG A 88 -3.86 -9.07 -10.93
N MET A 89 -3.80 -7.87 -10.39
CA MET A 89 -4.66 -7.41 -9.30
C MET A 89 -5.41 -6.16 -9.76
N ASP A 90 -6.73 -6.23 -9.78
CA ASP A 90 -7.58 -5.08 -10.03
C ASP A 90 -7.77 -4.28 -8.73
N ILE A 91 -7.38 -3.00 -8.77
CA ILE A 91 -7.53 -2.06 -7.67
C ILE A 91 -8.96 -1.51 -7.73
N ASN A 92 -9.86 -2.09 -6.94
CA ASN A 92 -11.27 -1.72 -6.94
C ASN A 92 -11.49 -0.31 -6.38
N LYS A 93 -11.93 0.61 -7.24
CA LYS A 93 -12.31 1.99 -6.90
C LYS A 93 -13.60 2.13 -6.08
N ARG A 94 -14.37 1.05 -5.85
CA ARG A 94 -15.76 1.16 -5.34
C ARG A 94 -15.91 1.91 -4.01
N ASN A 95 -14.83 2.06 -3.24
CA ASN A 95 -14.84 2.79 -1.97
C ASN A 95 -13.87 3.98 -1.92
N LEU A 96 -13.22 4.38 -3.03
CA LEU A 96 -12.37 5.58 -3.03
C LEU A 96 -13.20 6.82 -2.75
N TRP A 97 -14.37 6.95 -3.37
CA TRP A 97 -15.30 8.03 -3.05
C TRP A 97 -15.72 8.01 -1.58
N LYS A 98 -15.96 6.83 -0.98
CA LYS A 98 -16.30 6.71 0.45
C LYS A 98 -15.15 7.13 1.36
N LYS A 99 -13.91 6.73 1.02
CA LYS A 99 -12.69 7.18 1.73
C LYS A 99 -12.50 8.69 1.60
N SER A 100 -12.63 9.25 0.40
CA SER A 100 -12.51 10.70 0.17
C SER A 100 -13.62 11.48 0.87
N VAL A 101 -14.87 10.99 0.84
CA VAL A 101 -15.99 11.59 1.58
C VAL A 101 -15.78 11.48 3.09
N LYS A 102 -15.29 10.35 3.59
CA LYS A 102 -14.98 10.20 5.01
C LYS A 102 -13.85 11.12 5.45
N ALA A 103 -12.77 11.23 4.67
CA ALA A 103 -11.68 12.16 4.96
C ALA A 103 -12.16 13.62 4.94
N ALA A 104 -12.99 14.01 3.97
CA ALA A 104 -13.57 15.35 3.93
C ALA A 104 -14.52 15.64 5.10
N LEU A 105 -15.30 14.64 5.55
CA LEU A 105 -16.14 14.75 6.75
C LEU A 105 -15.28 14.86 8.02
N ASP A 106 -14.27 14.01 8.17
CA ASP A 106 -13.36 14.02 9.33
C ASP A 106 -12.64 15.39 9.41
N GLN A 107 -12.20 15.96 8.29
CA GLN A 107 -11.64 17.32 8.23
C GLN A 107 -12.66 18.38 8.69
N ARG A 108 -13.90 18.33 8.18
CA ARG A 108 -14.96 19.27 8.58
C ARG A 108 -15.27 19.19 10.07
N TYR A 109 -15.25 17.99 10.67
CA TYR A 109 -15.44 17.83 12.11
C TYR A 109 -14.29 18.45 12.91
N VAL A 110 -13.04 18.26 12.47
CA VAL A 110 -11.87 18.89 13.10
C VAL A 110 -11.97 20.41 13.01
N ASP A 111 -12.27 20.96 11.84
CA ASP A 111 -12.44 22.41 11.64
C ASP A 111 -13.53 22.97 12.58
N ARG A 112 -14.67 22.27 12.70
CA ARG A 112 -15.76 22.69 13.61
C ARG A 112 -15.38 22.58 15.09
N MET A 113 -14.63 21.55 15.47
CA MET A 113 -14.14 21.39 16.84
C MET A 113 -13.18 22.52 17.22
N ILE A 114 -12.29 22.91 16.28
CA ILE A 114 -11.41 24.07 16.47
C ILE A 114 -12.25 25.33 16.71
N GLU A 115 -13.24 25.64 15.87
CA GLU A 115 -14.12 26.80 16.07
C GLU A 115 -14.75 26.82 17.48
N LEU A 116 -15.30 25.70 17.94
CA LEU A 116 -15.95 25.62 19.26
C LEU A 116 -14.98 25.87 20.42
N ILE A 117 -13.73 25.43 20.29
CA ILE A 117 -12.68 25.70 21.29
C ILE A 117 -12.31 27.18 21.28
N THR A 118 -12.21 27.82 20.11
CA THR A 118 -11.87 29.25 20.00
C THR A 118 -12.97 30.16 20.56
N TYR A 119 -14.25 29.78 20.42
CA TYR A 119 -15.37 30.53 21.01
C TYR A 119 -15.58 30.24 22.51
N GLY A 120 -14.96 29.18 23.05
CA GLY A 120 -15.07 28.78 24.47
C GLY A 120 -14.02 29.40 25.39
N ALA A 121 -13.01 30.10 24.86
CA ALA A 121 -12.09 30.87 25.68
C ALA A 121 -12.71 32.24 26.00
N PRO A 122 -13.19 32.51 27.24
CA PRO A 122 -13.58 33.87 27.57
C PRO A 122 -12.34 34.75 27.44
N SER A 123 -12.37 35.72 26.54
CA SER A 123 -11.51 36.89 26.65
C SER A 123 -11.89 37.54 27.97
N SER A 124 -11.11 37.27 29.02
CA SER A 124 -11.29 37.92 30.31
C SER A 124 -11.21 39.42 30.07
N PRO A 125 -12.30 40.19 30.24
CA PRO A 125 -12.20 41.63 30.23
C PRO A 125 -11.54 41.97 31.57
N LEU A 126 -10.35 42.57 31.53
CA LEU A 126 -9.82 43.30 32.68
C LEU A 126 -10.78 44.47 32.93
N ALA A 127 -11.83 44.21 33.70
CA ALA A 127 -12.82 45.20 34.11
C ALA A 127 -12.38 45.83 35.44
N GLY A 128 -11.83 47.04 35.30
CA GLY A 128 -12.20 48.17 36.14
C GLY A 128 -11.53 48.34 37.50
N SER A 129 -10.75 49.41 37.62
CA SER A 129 -10.93 50.35 38.72
C SER A 129 -10.92 51.77 38.17
N PHE A 130 -12.07 52.45 38.20
CA PHE A 130 -12.21 53.89 37.98
C PHE A 130 -12.25 54.59 39.34
N SER A 131 -11.49 55.69 39.45
CA SER A 131 -11.57 56.83 40.40
C SER A 131 -11.32 56.51 41.89
N GLU A 132 -10.44 57.23 42.61
CA GLU A 132 -10.42 58.67 42.91
C GLU A 132 -9.00 59.20 43.19
#